data_AF-A0A644TJ07-F1
#
_entry.id   AF-A0A644TJ07-F1
#
_cell.length_a   1.000
_cell.length_b   1.000
_cell.length_c   1.000
_cell.angle_alpha   90.00
_cell.angle_beta   90.00
_cell.angle_gamma   90.00
#
_symmetry.space_group_name_H-M   'P 1'
#
loop_
_entity.id
_entity.type
_entity.pdbx_description
1 polymer ?
#
loop_
_entity_poly.entity_id
_entity_poly.type
_entity_poly.pdbx_seq_one_letter_code
_entity_poly.pdbx_strand_id
1 'polypeptide(L)'
;MWALLGNLLGGITGAVGKILPDRNRQNDAQSRINEAEVGGAPASLLRLWRSFLGWILSLLFCWEVAGRLIIIPLLFPGWSDHLPPSALNQIMTLLLGMLGLGF
;
A
#
# COMPACT_ATOMS: atom_id res chain seq x y z
N MET A 1 -33.86 5.84 29.31
CA MET A 1 -32.47 6.21 28.98
C MET A 1 -31.91 5.46 27.77
N TRP A 2 -32.21 4.16 27.60
CA TRP A 2 -31.79 3.35 26.44
C TRP A 2 -32.39 3.75 25.08
N ALA A 3 -33.62 4.26 25.04
CA ALA A 3 -34.27 4.69 23.79
C ALA A 3 -33.64 5.96 23.17
N LEU A 4 -33.09 6.85 24.00
CA LEU A 4 -32.43 8.07 23.52
C LEU A 4 -31.06 7.76 22.89
N LEU A 5 -30.33 6.80 23.45
CA LEU A 5 -29.10 6.28 22.87
C LEU A 5 -29.36 5.56 21.55
N GLY A 6 -30.43 4.77 21.46
CA GLY A 6 -30.83 4.10 20.21
C GLY A 6 -31.16 5.07 19.08
N ASN A 7 -31.88 6.16 19.37
CA ASN A 7 -32.22 7.17 18.36
C ASN A 7 -31.04 8.04 17.95
N LEU A 8 -30.10 8.34 18.86
CA LEU A 8 -28.86 9.05 18.54
C LEU A 8 -27.90 8.20 17.71
N LEU A 9 -27.69 6.94 18.09
CA LEU A 9 -26.84 6.01 17.33
C LEU A 9 -27.44 5.67 15.96
N GLY A 10 -28.76 5.48 15.87
CA GLY A 10 -29.48 5.26 14.62
C GLY A 10 -29.47 6.48 13.69
N GLY A 11 -29.58 7.70 14.23
CA GLY A 11 -29.50 8.94 13.47
C GLY A 11 -28.09 9.22 12.94
N ILE A 12 -27.05 8.93 13.73
CA ILE A 12 -25.65 9.12 13.33
C ILE A 12 -25.24 8.08 12.27
N THR A 13 -25.65 6.82 12.40
CA THR A 13 -25.38 5.78 11.38
C THR A 13 -26.09 6.04 10.06
N GLY A 14 -27.35 6.52 10.11
CA GLY A 14 -28.09 6.92 8.90
C GLY A 14 -27.52 8.15 8.19
N ALA A 15 -26.95 9.10 8.93
CA ALA A 15 -26.29 10.28 8.37
C ALA A 15 -24.89 9.96 7.81
N VAL A 16 -24.11 9.10 8.47
CA VAL A 16 -22.80 8.64 7.98
C VAL A 16 -22.94 7.83 6.69
N GLY A 17 -23.98 6.99 6.57
CA GLY A 17 -24.28 6.26 5.33
C GLY A 17 -24.69 7.15 4.15
N LYS A 18 -25.15 8.38 4.40
CA LYS A 18 -25.56 9.36 3.36
C LYS A 18 -24.45 10.38 3.02
N ILE A 19 -23.47 10.54 3.90
CA ILE A 19 -22.38 11.54 3.80
C ILE A 19 -21.03 10.87 3.45
N LEU A 20 -20.93 9.56 3.46
CA LEU A 20 -19.84 8.88 2.73
C LEU A 20 -20.18 9.00 1.23
N PRO A 21 -19.61 9.96 0.48
CA PRO A 21 -19.72 9.92 -0.96
C PRO A 21 -19.21 8.56 -1.39
N ASP A 22 -19.88 8.00 -2.38
CA ASP A 22 -19.68 6.68 -2.92
C ASP A 22 -18.28 6.56 -3.56
N ARG A 23 -17.23 6.54 -2.73
CA ARG A 23 -15.82 6.53 -3.14
C ARG A 23 -15.56 5.34 -4.05
N ASN A 24 -16.30 4.25 -3.85
CA ASN A 24 -16.28 3.08 -4.73
C ASN A 24 -16.75 3.44 -6.15
N ARG A 25 -17.86 4.17 -6.31
CA ARG A 25 -18.33 4.60 -7.64
C ARG A 25 -17.40 5.62 -8.31
N GLN A 26 -16.78 6.51 -7.53
CA GLN A 26 -15.78 7.44 -8.07
C GLN A 26 -14.51 6.71 -8.52
N ASN A 27 -14.03 5.73 -7.74
CA ASN A 27 -12.91 4.88 -8.13
C ASN A 27 -13.22 4.06 -9.38
N ASP A 28 -14.43 3.49 -9.49
CA ASP A 28 -14.85 2.72 -10.65
C ASP A 28 -14.95 3.60 -11.91
N ALA A 29 -15.46 4.82 -11.77
CA ALA A 29 -15.50 5.79 -12.87
C ALA A 29 -14.09 6.20 -13.30
N GLN A 30 -13.19 6.45 -12.35
CA GLN A 30 -11.80 6.79 -12.64
C GLN A 30 -11.03 5.60 -13.25
N SER A 31 -11.32 4.37 -12.82
CA SER A 31 -10.74 3.15 -13.41
C SER A 31 -11.13 3.02 -14.88
N ARG A 32 -12.41 3.24 -15.21
CA ARG A 32 -12.91 3.17 -16.60
C ARG A 32 -12.30 4.24 -17.50
N ILE A 33 -12.10 5.46 -16.99
CA ILE A 33 -11.43 6.54 -17.72
C ILE A 33 -9.96 6.19 -17.93
N ASN A 34 -9.26 5.75 -16.89
CA ASN A 34 -7.87 5.32 -16.98
C ASN A 34 -7.70 4.15 -17.96
N GLU A 35 -8.59 3.16 -17.94
CA GLU A 35 -8.58 2.02 -18.88
C GLU A 35 -8.76 2.47 -20.34
N ALA A 36 -9.67 3.41 -20.59
CA ALA A 36 -9.90 3.97 -21.92
C ALA A 36 -8.71 4.82 -22.43
N GLU A 37 -8.09 5.60 -21.56
CA GLU A 37 -6.90 6.41 -21.88
C GLU A 37 -5.65 5.53 -22.12
N VAL A 38 -5.53 4.43 -21.38
CA VAL A 38 -4.43 3.46 -21.46
C VAL A 38 -4.53 2.58 -22.71
N GLY A 39 -5.74 2.35 -23.23
CA GLY A 39 -6.00 1.51 -24.41
C GLY A 39 -5.50 2.10 -25.74
N GLY A 40 -5.43 3.42 -25.86
CA GLY A 40 -5.02 4.11 -27.10
C GLY A 40 -3.59 4.67 -27.10
N ALA A 41 -2.95 4.78 -25.95
CA ALA A 41 -1.63 5.40 -25.83
C ALA A 41 -0.48 4.38 -26.07
N PRO A 42 0.59 4.75 -26.80
CA PRO A 42 1.75 3.89 -26.99
C PRO A 42 2.35 3.49 -25.63
N ALA A 43 2.93 2.29 -25.56
CA ALA A 43 3.57 1.78 -24.35
C ALA A 43 4.76 2.66 -23.96
N SER A 44 4.52 3.66 -23.12
CA SER A 44 5.54 4.53 -22.57
C SER A 44 6.22 3.86 -21.39
N LEU A 45 7.56 3.95 -21.28
CA LEU A 45 8.32 3.50 -20.11
C LEU A 45 7.81 4.15 -18.82
N LEU A 46 7.26 5.37 -18.92
CA LEU A 46 6.65 6.06 -17.79
C LEU A 46 5.37 5.38 -17.28
N ARG A 47 4.69 4.51 -18.05
CA ARG A 47 3.56 3.71 -17.53
C ARG A 47 4.01 2.58 -16.60
N LEU A 48 5.24 2.10 -16.75
CA LEU A 48 5.78 0.98 -15.98
C LEU A 48 6.40 1.41 -14.65
N TRP A 49 6.48 2.70 -14.35
CA TRP A 49 7.18 3.23 -13.17
C TRP A 49 6.72 2.57 -11.86
N ARG A 50 5.41 2.35 -11.69
CA ARG A 50 4.83 1.72 -10.50
C ARG A 50 5.21 0.25 -10.40
N SER A 51 5.20 -0.47 -11.53
CA SER A 51 5.64 -1.88 -11.59
C SER A 51 7.14 -1.99 -11.31
N PHE A 52 7.95 -1.14 -11.94
CA PHE A 52 9.39 -1.04 -11.71
C PHE A 52 9.71 -0.79 -10.23
N LEU A 53 9.05 0.18 -9.61
CA LEU A 53 9.23 0.49 -8.20
C LEU A 53 8.85 -0.72 -7.32
N GLY A 54 7.79 -1.45 -7.67
CA GLY A 54 7.42 -2.71 -7.03
C GLY A 54 8.54 -3.76 -7.09
N TRP A 55 9.14 -3.97 -8.26
CA TRP A 55 10.27 -4.90 -8.42
C TRP A 55 11.48 -4.52 -7.56
N ILE A 56 11.85 -3.25 -7.54
CA ILE A 56 12.96 -2.77 -6.73
C ILE A 56 12.66 -2.98 -5.23
N LEU A 57 11.45 -2.64 -4.78
CA LEU A 57 11.05 -2.87 -3.39
C LEU A 57 11.01 -4.35 -3.03
N SER A 58 10.61 -5.25 -3.94
CA SER A 58 10.67 -6.69 -3.71
C SER A 58 12.10 -7.21 -3.56
N LEU A 59 13.05 -6.71 -4.35
CA LEU A 59 14.47 -7.05 -4.21
C LEU A 59 15.03 -6.55 -2.87
N LEU A 60 14.70 -5.32 -2.48
CA LEU A 60 15.09 -4.75 -1.19
C LEU A 60 14.48 -5.52 -0.01
N PHE A 61 13.22 -5.95 -0.13
CA PHE A 61 12.59 -6.80 0.88
C PHE A 61 13.29 -8.15 1.00
N CYS A 62 13.63 -8.78 -0.13
CA CYS A 62 14.41 -10.03 -0.14
C CYS A 62 15.78 -9.83 0.53
N TRP A 63 16.45 -8.71 0.28
CA TRP A 63 17.68 -8.35 0.97
C TRP A 63 17.47 -8.18 2.48
N GLU A 64 16.48 -7.41 2.93
CA GLU A 64 16.25 -7.17 4.36
C GLU A 64 15.85 -8.45 5.12
N VAL A 65 15.14 -9.38 4.48
CA VAL A 65 14.69 -10.62 5.14
C VAL A 65 15.70 -11.75 4.94
N ALA A 66 15.95 -12.17 3.71
CA ALA A 66 16.85 -13.30 3.44
C ALA A 66 18.32 -12.89 3.62
N GLY A 67 18.73 -11.76 3.05
CA GLY A 67 20.11 -11.26 3.13
C GLY A 67 20.53 -10.94 4.56
N ARG A 68 19.90 -9.94 5.16
CA ARG A 68 20.27 -9.40 6.47
C ARG A 68 19.97 -10.36 7.62
N LEU A 69 18.81 -11.04 7.66
CA LEU A 69 18.44 -11.86 8.83
C LEU A 69 18.94 -13.30 8.77
N ILE A 70 19.20 -13.85 7.58
CA ILE A 70 19.57 -15.27 7.43
C ILE A 70 21.00 -15.40 6.91
N ILE A 71 21.31 -14.82 5.74
CA ILE A 71 22.59 -15.02 5.06
C ILE A 71 23.74 -14.40 5.84
N ILE A 72 23.61 -13.16 6.33
CA ILE A 72 24.70 -12.49 7.05
C ILE A 72 25.03 -13.16 8.38
N PRO A 73 24.07 -13.44 9.29
CA PRO A 73 24.40 -14.09 10.56
C PRO A 73 24.99 -15.50 10.38
N LEU A 74 24.57 -16.22 9.34
CA LEU A 74 25.04 -17.58 9.07
C LEU A 74 26.44 -17.62 8.44
N LEU A 75 26.71 -16.75 7.47
CA LEU A 75 27.94 -16.79 6.66
C LEU A 75 28.99 -15.76 7.10
N PHE A 76 28.55 -14.64 7.69
CA PHE A 76 29.38 -13.49 8.05
C PHE A 76 28.98 -12.90 9.42
N PRO A 77 29.02 -13.68 10.51
CA PRO A 77 28.49 -13.28 11.81
C PRO A 77 29.07 -11.97 12.36
N GLY A 78 30.36 -11.70 12.11
CA GLY A 78 31.02 -10.45 12.55
C GLY A 78 30.58 -9.18 11.79
N TRP A 79 29.82 -9.32 10.70
CA TRP A 79 29.34 -8.18 9.92
C TRP A 79 27.99 -7.67 10.42
N SER A 80 27.25 -8.45 11.21
CA SER A 80 25.94 -8.07 11.71
C SER A 80 25.96 -6.73 12.46
N ASP A 81 27.02 -6.48 13.24
CA ASP A 81 27.18 -5.26 14.04
C ASP A 81 27.58 -4.02 13.23
N HIS A 82 28.03 -4.23 11.99
CA HIS A 82 28.51 -3.16 11.11
C HIS A 82 27.48 -2.76 10.06
N LEU A 83 26.32 -3.42 10.03
CA LEU A 83 25.28 -3.10 9.08
C LEU A 83 24.58 -1.78 9.44
N PRO A 84 24.20 -0.97 8.45
CA PRO A 84 23.35 0.19 8.70
C PRO A 84 22.01 -0.23 9.33
N PRO A 85 21.21 0.69 9.86
CA PRO A 85 19.87 0.38 10.34
C PRO A 85 19.02 -0.30 9.26
N SER A 86 18.14 -1.21 9.65
CA SER A 86 17.23 -1.89 8.72
C SER A 86 16.24 -0.90 8.11
N ALA A 87 16.06 -0.97 6.78
CA ALA A 87 15.07 -0.19 6.05
C ALA A 87 13.71 -0.90 5.91
N LEU A 88 13.54 -2.06 6.58
CA LEU A 88 12.39 -2.95 6.38
C LEU A 88 11.05 -2.24 6.59
N ASN A 89 10.93 -1.39 7.62
CA ASN A 89 9.70 -0.64 7.88
C ASN A 89 9.34 0.30 6.71
N GLN A 90 10.32 1.03 6.17
CA GLN A 90 10.07 1.95 5.06
C GLN A 90 9.66 1.18 3.80
N ILE A 91 10.33 0.06 3.52
CA ILE A 91 10.02 -0.81 2.37
C ILE A 91 8.60 -1.38 2.52
N MET A 92 8.23 -1.87 3.70
CA MET A 92 6.89 -2.40 3.96
C MET A 92 5.82 -1.32 3.86
N THR A 93 6.04 -0.13 4.41
CA THR A 93 5.11 1.00 4.27
C THR A 93 4.89 1.36 2.79
N LEU A 94 5.95 1.41 1.98
CA LEU A 94 5.82 1.71 0.56
C LEU A 94 5.11 0.58 -0.20
N LEU A 95 5.45 -0.69 0.04
CA LEU A 95 4.80 -1.84 -0.59
C LEU A 95 3.31 -1.92 -0.25
N LEU A 96 2.98 -1.80 1.04
CA LEU A 96 1.60 -1.86 1.49
C LEU A 96 0.82 -0.60 1.03
N GLY A 97 1.47 0.56 0.95
CA GLY A 97 0.89 1.79 0.38
C GLY A 97 0.61 1.62 -1.12
N MET A 98 1.44 0.88 -1.84
CA MET A 98 1.18 0.49 -3.23
C MET A 98 0.05 -0.55 -3.34
N LEU A 99 -0.20 -1.35 -2.31
CA LEU A 99 -1.36 -2.23 -2.23
C LEU A 99 -2.65 -1.49 -1.86
N GLY A 100 -2.58 -0.18 -1.57
CA GLY A 100 -3.75 0.63 -1.21
C GLY A 100 -4.19 0.47 0.24
N LEU A 101 -3.38 -0.18 1.09
CA LEU A 101 -3.59 -0.19 2.53
C LEU A 101 -3.10 1.17 3.06
N GLY A 102 -4.03 2.04 3.44
CA GLY A 102 -3.72 3.32 4.05
C GLY A 102 -3.16 3.11 5.46
N PHE A 103 -2.00 3.72 5.74
CA PHE A 103 -1.49 3.93 7.10
C PHE A 103 -1.75 5.38 7.48
#